data_AF-A0A2I2Z7S1-F1
#
_entry.id   AF-A0A2I2Z7S1-F1
#
_cell.length_a   1.000
_cell.length_b   1.000
_cell.length_c   1.000
_cell.angle_alpha   90.00
_cell.angle_beta   90.00
_cell.angle_gamma   90.00
#
_symmetry.space_group_name_H-M   'P 1'
#
loop_
_entity.id
_entity.type
_entity.pdbx_description
1 polymer ?
#
loop_
_entity_poly.entity_id
_entity_poly.type
_entity_poly.pdbx_seq_one_letter_code
_entity_poly.pdbx_strand_id
1 'polypeptide(L)'
;MTVYALVLVSYFLTTGGIIYDVIVEPASVGSMTDEHRVNGQYIMEGLASSFLFTMGGLCFIILDQLNAQNIPKLNRFLLLFIKFMCVPLSFFMARVFMRMKLLGYLMG
;
A
#
# COMPACT_ATOMS: atom_id res chain seq x y z
N MET A 1 -9.02 -20.07 -3.35
CA MET A 1 -8.82 -18.66 -3.77
C MET A 1 -9.79 -17.67 -3.12
N THR A 2 -11.05 -18.05 -2.86
CA THR A 2 -12.03 -17.17 -2.19
C THR A 2 -11.60 -16.72 -0.78
N VAL A 3 -11.11 -17.65 0.04
CA VAL A 3 -10.57 -17.32 1.38
C VAL A 3 -9.37 -16.38 1.28
N TYR A 4 -8.49 -16.59 0.30
CA TYR A 4 -7.34 -15.72 0.07
C TYR A 4 -7.76 -14.28 -0.30
N ALA A 5 -8.77 -14.13 -1.17
CA ALA A 5 -9.34 -12.83 -1.50
C ALA A 5 -9.95 -12.13 -0.27
N LEU A 6 -10.68 -12.87 0.59
CA LEU A 6 -11.23 -12.32 1.83
C LEU A 6 -10.13 -11.84 2.79
N VAL A 7 -9.04 -12.60 2.93
CA VAL A 7 -7.89 -12.20 3.75
C VAL A 7 -7.25 -10.93 3.20
N LEU A 8 -7.05 -10.83 1.87
CA LEU A 8 -6.51 -9.62 1.23
C LEU A 8 -7.39 -8.39 1.47
N VAL A 9 -8.71 -8.54 1.35
CA VAL A 9 -9.67 -7.47 1.63
C VAL A 9 -9.61 -7.08 3.11
N SER A 10 -9.57 -8.05 4.02
CA SER A 10 -9.45 -7.77 5.46
C SER A 10 -8.14 -7.05 5.80
N TYR A 11 -7.05 -7.38 5.11
CA TYR A 11 -5.76 -6.72 5.26
C TYR A 11 -5.83 -5.26 4.82
N PHE A 12 -6.43 -4.99 3.66
CA PHE A 12 -6.68 -3.62 3.18
C PHE A 12 -7.49 -2.80 4.19
N LEU A 13 -8.63 -3.33 4.66
CA LEU A 13 -9.54 -2.62 5.57
C LEU A 13 -8.88 -2.33 6.93
N THR A 14 -8.13 -3.30 7.47
CA THR A 14 -7.50 -3.16 8.79
C THR A 14 -6.30 -2.21 8.74
N THR A 15 -5.45 -2.32 7.72
CA THR A 15 -4.30 -1.39 7.54
C THR A 15 -4.75 0.00 7.12
N GLY A 16 -5.91 0.12 6.47
CA GLY A 16 -6.53 1.40 6.11
C GLY A 16 -6.94 2.23 7.32
N GLY A 17 -7.04 1.62 8.51
CA GLY A 17 -7.38 2.32 9.74
C GLY A 17 -8.88 2.51 9.93
N ILE A 18 -9.74 1.73 9.26
CA ILE A 18 -11.21 1.88 9.35
C ILE A 18 -11.72 1.81 10.80
N ILE A 19 -11.09 0.98 11.64
CA ILE A 19 -11.42 0.91 13.07
C ILE A 19 -11.12 2.25 13.77
N TYR A 20 -10.00 2.88 13.41
CA TYR A 20 -9.61 4.19 13.93
C TYR A 20 -10.55 5.28 13.40
N ASP A 21 -10.92 5.21 12.13
CA ASP A 21 -11.86 6.14 11.50
C ASP A 21 -13.23 6.10 12.19
N VAL A 22 -13.73 4.91 12.56
CA VAL A 22 -15.01 4.75 13.27
C VAL A 22 -14.96 5.26 14.71
N ILE A 23 -13.82 5.13 15.41
CA ILE A 23 -13.71 5.53 16.82
C ILE A 23 -13.45 7.03 16.96
N VAL A 24 -12.59 7.58 16.10
CA VAL A 24 -12.04 8.94 16.25
C VAL A 24 -12.71 9.93 15.30
N GLU A 25 -13.43 9.45 14.28
CA GLU A 25 -14.08 10.25 13.23
C GLU A 25 -13.21 11.43 12.75
N PRO A 26 -11.95 11.18 12.32
CA PRO A 26 -11.05 12.23 11.87
C PRO A 26 -11.56 12.87 10.55
N ALA A 27 -11.11 14.08 10.26
CA ALA A 27 -11.41 14.73 8.98
C ALA A 27 -10.91 13.88 7.80
N SER A 28 -11.57 14.00 6.64
CA SER A 28 -11.23 13.19 5.46
C SER A 28 -9.88 13.58 4.84
N VAL A 29 -9.55 14.88 4.84
CA VAL A 29 -8.33 15.47 4.29
C VAL A 29 -7.86 16.58 5.23
N GLY A 30 -6.56 16.56 5.58
CA GLY A 30 -5.95 17.60 6.39
C GLY A 30 -5.89 18.94 5.66
N SER A 31 -6.52 19.96 6.21
CA SER A 31 -6.46 21.34 5.73
C SER A 31 -5.42 22.20 6.48
N MET A 32 -4.91 21.69 7.61
CA MET A 32 -3.88 22.31 8.43
C MET A 32 -2.76 21.29 8.68
N THR A 33 -1.50 21.72 8.57
CA THR A 33 -0.33 20.88 8.91
C THR A 33 -0.29 20.64 10.42
N ASP A 34 -0.66 19.43 10.86
CA ASP A 34 -0.52 19.01 12.25
C ASP A 34 0.95 18.75 12.58
N GLU A 35 1.64 19.76 13.12
CA GLU A 35 3.10 19.73 13.26
C GLU A 35 3.65 18.66 14.23
N HIS A 36 2.83 18.03 15.09
CA HIS A 36 3.35 17.21 16.21
C HIS A 36 2.55 15.92 16.53
N ARG A 37 1.58 15.50 15.71
CA ARG A 37 0.75 14.31 16.00
C ARG A 37 0.98 13.18 14.99
N VAL A 38 2.03 12.38 15.21
CA VAL A 38 2.37 11.20 14.38
C VAL A 38 1.23 10.15 14.33
N ASN A 39 0.45 10.06 15.40
CA ASN A 39 -0.74 9.19 15.50
C ASN A 39 -2.00 9.79 14.86
N GLY A 40 -1.94 11.03 14.39
CA GLY A 40 -2.97 11.59 13.53
C GLY A 40 -2.97 10.85 12.20
N GLN A 41 -4.11 10.31 11.81
CA GLN A 41 -4.29 9.69 10.51
C GLN A 41 -5.55 10.26 9.90
N TYR A 42 -5.40 10.89 8.74
CA TYR A 42 -6.54 11.26 7.92
C TYR A 42 -7.04 10.03 7.16
N ILE A 43 -8.34 9.97 6.89
CA ILE A 43 -8.99 8.83 6.22
C ILE A 43 -8.32 8.54 4.87
N MET A 44 -8.07 9.59 4.07
CA MET A 44 -7.43 9.43 2.76
C MET A 44 -5.97 8.94 2.83
N GLU A 45 -5.24 9.29 3.89
CA GLU A 45 -3.87 8.80 4.11
C GLU A 45 -3.84 7.31 4.46
N GLY A 46 -4.77 6.87 5.31
CA GLY A 46 -4.95 5.46 5.66
C GLY A 46 -5.34 4.61 4.46
N LEU A 47 -6.34 5.06 3.70
CA LEU A 47 -6.79 4.36 2.50
C LEU A 47 -5.73 4.34 1.39
N ALA A 48 -4.99 5.43 1.18
CA ALA A 48 -3.91 5.45 0.18
C ALA A 48 -2.75 4.51 0.55
N SER A 49 -2.34 4.49 1.82
CA SER A 49 -1.24 3.62 2.28
C SER A 49 -1.60 2.13 2.22
N SER A 50 -2.79 1.75 2.70
CA SER A 50 -3.30 0.37 2.60
C SER A 50 -3.47 -0.10 1.14
N PHE A 51 -3.88 0.78 0.24
CA PHE A 51 -3.94 0.48 -1.19
C PHE A 51 -2.54 0.18 -1.76
N LEU A 52 -1.54 1.00 -1.43
CA LEU A 52 -0.17 0.80 -1.88
C LEU A 52 0.43 -0.51 -1.35
N PHE A 53 0.15 -0.88 -0.10
CA PHE A 53 0.62 -2.14 0.48
C PHE A 53 -0.01 -3.37 -0.19
N THR A 54 -1.32 -3.34 -0.41
CA THR A 54 -2.03 -4.46 -1.06
C THR A 54 -1.63 -4.63 -2.51
N MET A 55 -1.49 -3.52 -3.27
CA MET A 55 -0.98 -3.54 -4.64
C MET A 55 0.45 -4.10 -4.72
N GLY A 56 1.34 -3.70 -3.80
CA GLY A 56 2.70 -4.22 -3.73
C GLY A 56 2.74 -5.73 -3.48
N GLY A 57 1.95 -6.22 -2.52
CA GLY A 57 1.83 -7.66 -2.23
C GLY A 57 1.24 -8.46 -3.39
N LEU A 58 0.19 -7.95 -4.04
CA LEU A 58 -0.39 -8.55 -5.24
C LEU A 58 0.65 -8.63 -6.38
N CYS A 59 1.45 -7.59 -6.60
CA CYS A 59 2.48 -7.59 -7.64
C CYS A 59 3.51 -8.74 -7.46
N PHE A 60 3.86 -9.10 -6.22
CA PHE A 60 4.70 -10.28 -5.94
C PHE A 60 4.02 -11.62 -6.23
N ILE A 61 2.75 -11.76 -5.88
CA ILE A 61 2.04 -13.03 -6.05
C ILE A 61 1.81 -13.31 -7.53
N ILE A 62 1.44 -12.28 -8.28
CA ILE A 62 1.32 -12.45 -9.73
C ILE A 62 2.72 -12.70 -10.32
N LEU A 63 3.83 -12.20 -9.76
CA LEU A 63 5.19 -12.50 -10.25
C LEU A 63 5.50 -14.00 -10.15
N ASP A 64 5.20 -14.61 -9.00
CA ASP A 64 5.39 -16.03 -8.77
C ASP A 64 4.52 -16.88 -9.73
N GLN A 65 3.23 -16.51 -9.85
CA GLN A 65 2.29 -17.25 -10.70
C GLN A 65 2.68 -17.23 -12.20
N LEU A 66 3.29 -16.16 -12.70
CA LEU A 66 3.77 -16.13 -14.09
C LEU A 66 5.08 -16.87 -14.30
N ASN A 67 5.88 -17.06 -13.26
CA ASN A 67 7.10 -17.83 -13.39
C ASN A 67 6.78 -19.31 -13.61
N ALA A 68 5.69 -19.80 -13.01
CA ALA A 68 5.21 -21.18 -13.13
C ALA A 68 4.46 -21.46 -14.45
N GLN A 69 3.95 -20.45 -15.16
CA GLN A 69 3.15 -20.64 -16.37
C GLN A 69 3.97 -20.60 -17.67
N ASN A 70 3.70 -21.53 -18.59
CA ASN A 70 4.26 -21.55 -19.94
C ASN A 70 3.53 -20.57 -20.87
N ILE A 71 3.73 -19.27 -20.62
CA ILE A 71 3.12 -18.16 -21.38
C ILE A 71 3.99 -17.86 -22.63
N PRO A 72 3.41 -17.41 -23.76
CA PRO A 72 4.19 -16.92 -24.90
C PRO A 72 5.23 -15.86 -24.50
N LYS A 73 6.44 -15.98 -25.06
CA LYS A 73 7.66 -15.25 -24.65
C LYS A 73 7.48 -13.73 -24.54
N LEU A 74 6.72 -13.14 -25.45
CA LEU A 74 6.49 -11.68 -25.52
C LEU A 74 5.60 -11.18 -24.36
N ASN A 75 4.49 -11.87 -24.09
CA ASN A 75 3.61 -11.54 -22.97
C ASN A 75 4.30 -11.79 -21.62
N ARG A 76 5.11 -12.84 -21.52
CA ARG A 76 5.90 -13.11 -20.32
C ARG A 76 6.88 -11.97 -20.04
N PHE A 77 7.57 -11.46 -21.07
CA PHE A 77 8.50 -10.35 -20.93
C PHE A 77 7.82 -9.04 -20.53
N LEU A 78 6.70 -8.68 -21.18
CA LEU A 78 5.91 -7.49 -20.86
C LEU A 78 5.39 -7.50 -19.42
N LEU A 79 4.80 -8.62 -18.97
CA LEU A 79 4.32 -8.72 -17.60
C LEU A 79 5.46 -8.73 -16.56
N LEU A 80 6.62 -9.30 -16.88
CA LEU A 80 7.80 -9.23 -16.01
C LEU A 80 8.26 -7.77 -15.86
N PHE A 81 8.30 -7.02 -16.95
CA PHE A 81 8.69 -5.61 -16.94
C PHE A 81 7.72 -4.75 -16.10
N ILE A 82 6.41 -4.88 -16.32
CA ILE A 82 5.40 -4.14 -15.55
C ILE A 82 5.50 -4.44 -14.04
N LYS A 83 5.76 -5.69 -13.67
CA LYS A 83 5.87 -6.08 -12.26
C LYS A 83 7.18 -5.69 -11.61
N PHE A 84 8.27 -5.76 -12.37
CA PHE A 84 9.56 -5.24 -11.96
C PHE A 84 9.48 -3.74 -11.69
N MET A 85 8.63 -2.99 -12.40
CA MET A 85 8.37 -1.58 -12.12
C MET A 85 7.39 -1.38 -10.95
N CYS A 86 6.35 -2.23 -10.82
CA CYS A 86 5.34 -2.11 -9.75
C CYS A 86 5.94 -2.29 -8.34
N VAL A 87 6.78 -3.31 -8.14
CA VAL A 87 7.30 -3.66 -6.80
C VAL A 87 8.16 -2.55 -6.17
N PRO A 88 9.17 -1.99 -6.86
CA PRO A 88 9.96 -0.87 -6.35
C PRO A 88 9.11 0.39 -6.17
N LEU A 89 8.11 0.61 -7.03
CA LEU A 89 7.22 1.76 -6.92
C LEU A 89 6.40 1.72 -5.62
N SER A 90 5.81 0.56 -5.29
CA SER A 90 5.08 0.38 -4.02
C SER A 90 5.98 0.57 -2.81
N PHE A 91 7.21 0.03 -2.86
CA PHE A 91 8.18 0.21 -1.77
C PHE A 91 8.63 1.67 -1.63
N PHE A 92 8.88 2.35 -2.75
CA PHE A 92 9.26 3.75 -2.77
C PHE A 92 8.15 4.64 -2.22
N MET A 93 6.90 4.44 -2.66
CA MET A 93 5.76 5.20 -2.17
C MET A 93 5.50 4.97 -0.67
N ALA A 94 5.66 3.74 -0.18
CA ALA A 94 5.59 3.45 1.25
C ALA A 94 6.69 4.18 2.05
N ARG A 95 7.93 4.20 1.54
CA ARG A 95 9.05 4.94 2.16
C ARG A 95 8.79 6.44 2.18
N VAL A 96 8.28 6.98 1.08
CA VAL A 96 7.91 8.39 0.97
C VAL A 96 6.79 8.73 1.96
N PHE A 97 5.76 7.89 2.09
CA PHE A 97 4.68 8.08 3.05
C PHE A 97 5.19 8.10 4.50
N MET A 98 6.08 7.17 4.87
CA MET A 98 6.71 7.17 6.19
C MET A 98 7.55 8.43 6.43
N ARG A 99 8.24 8.96 5.39
CA ARG A 99 9.00 10.20 5.49
C ARG A 99 8.13 11.45 5.64
N MET A 100 6.93 11.44 5.05
CA MET A 100 5.96 12.54 5.24
C MET A 100 5.39 12.54 6.67
N LYS A 101 5.00 11.37 7.21
CA LYS A 101 4.45 11.28 8.57
C LYS A 101 5.47 11.51 9.69
N LEU A 102 6.75 11.22 9.45
CA LEU A 102 7.83 11.32 10.43
C LEU A 102 8.83 12.44 10.08
N LEU A 103 8.32 13.60 9.65
CA LEU A 103 9.13 14.80 9.48
C LEU A 103 9.86 15.13 10.79
N GLY A 104 11.17 14.88 10.84
CA GLY A 104 12.03 15.14 11.99
C GLY A 104 12.42 13.93 12.86
N TYR A 105 11.72 12.78 12.77
CA TYR A 105 12.04 11.60 13.59
C TYR A 105 13.18 10.73 13.03
N LEU A 106 13.50 10.88 11.74
CA LEU A 106 14.50 10.09 11.00
C LEU A 106 15.66 10.95 10.50
N MET A 107 16.06 11.97 11.28
CA MET A 107 17.39 12.57 11.20
C MET A 107 18.35 11.70 12.02
N GLY A 108 18.81 10.61 11.40
CA GLY A 108 19.76 9.64 11.93
C GLY A 108 20.23 8.72 10.83
#